data_AF-A0A8C6V5W3-F1
#
_entry.id   AF-A0A8C6V5W3-F1
#
_cell.length_a   1.000
_cell.length_b   1.000
_cell.length_c   1.000
_cell.angle_alpha   90.00
_cell.angle_beta   90.00
_cell.angle_gamma   90.00
#
_symmetry.space_group_name_H-M   'P 1'
#
loop_
_entity.id
_entity.type
_entity.pdbx_description
1 polymer ?
#
loop_
_entity_poly.entity_id
_entity_poly.type
_entity_poly.pdbx_seq_one_letter_code
_entity_poly.pdbx_strand_id
1 'polypeptide(L)'
;MALLYGSVTLRVTDSGWLLEPQEYTIPGDHSHLDVSGLITGIGYEVRLTGVSQSGLFSRPLTTVAATGICHRLFGVFGFNVIMVQLWCI
;
A
#
# COMPACT_ATOMS: atom_id res chain seq x y z
N MET A 1 -15.91 -10.29 -4.67
CA MET A 1 -14.71 -11.17 -4.63
C MET A 1 -14.06 -11.23 -3.25
N ALA A 2 -14.41 -10.35 -2.30
CA ALA A 2 -13.79 -10.23 -0.97
C ALA A 2 -14.31 -11.22 0.11
N LEU A 3 -15.39 -11.96 -0.15
CA LEU A 3 -16.05 -12.78 0.89
C LEU A 3 -15.36 -14.11 1.24
N LEU A 4 -14.15 -14.38 0.72
CA LEU A 4 -13.43 -15.64 0.96
C LEU A 4 -12.25 -15.51 1.95
N TYR A 5 -11.81 -14.29 2.24
CA TYR A 5 -10.65 -14.02 3.10
C TYR A 5 -11.09 -13.47 4.45
N GLY A 6 -10.58 -14.05 5.54
CA GLY A 6 -10.84 -13.58 6.90
C GLY A 6 -10.01 -12.35 7.24
N SER A 7 -8.76 -12.31 6.77
CA SER A 7 -7.87 -11.16 6.90
C SER A 7 -6.90 -11.09 5.73
N VAL A 8 -6.26 -9.93 5.58
CA VAL A 8 -5.29 -9.62 4.56
C VAL A 8 -4.11 -8.94 5.23
N THR A 9 -2.91 -9.44 4.99
CA THR A 9 -1.66 -8.84 5.46
C THR A 9 -1.04 -8.02 4.34
N LEU A 10 -0.79 -6.75 4.61
CA LEU A 10 -0.07 -5.82 3.75
C LEU A 10 1.34 -5.61 4.31
N ARG A 11 2.36 -5.76 3.46
CA ARG A 11 3.76 -5.48 3.79
C ARG A 11 4.28 -4.40 2.85
N VAL A 12 4.73 -3.28 3.41
CA VAL A 12 5.27 -2.13 2.68
C VAL A 12 6.77 -2.07 2.94
N THR A 13 7.57 -2.20 1.88
CA THR A 13 9.03 -2.21 1.95
C THR A 13 9.55 -1.11 1.05
N ASP A 14 10.42 -0.25 1.57
CA ASP A 14 11.02 0.78 0.73
C ASP A 14 12.05 0.17 -0.22
N SER A 15 12.22 0.75 -1.41
CA SER A 15 13.12 0.21 -2.43
C SER A 15 14.60 0.23 -2.02
N GLY A 16 14.96 1.07 -1.05
CA GLY A 16 16.32 1.22 -0.55
C GLY A 16 16.62 0.41 0.71
N TRP A 17 15.63 -0.31 1.25
CA TRP A 17 15.72 -1.00 2.55
C TRP A 17 16.25 -0.09 3.67
N LEU A 18 15.84 1.18 3.62
CA LEU A 18 16.23 2.23 4.56
C LEU A 18 15.43 2.16 5.87
N LEU A 19 14.22 1.60 5.82
CA LEU A 19 13.32 1.45 6.95
C LEU A 19 12.99 -0.02 7.19
N GLU A 20 12.65 -0.36 8.43
CA GLU A 20 12.02 -1.64 8.72
C GLU A 20 10.72 -1.78 7.90
N PRO A 21 10.49 -2.94 7.26
CA PRO A 21 9.25 -3.20 6.54
C PRO A 21 8.03 -3.03 7.45
N GLN A 22 7.06 -2.26 6.98
CA GLN A 22 5.83 -2.01 7.73
C GLN A 22 4.81 -3.09 7.40
N GLU A 23 4.31 -3.80 8.40
CA GLU A 23 3.31 -4.86 8.24
C GLU A 23 1.98 -4.49 8.90
N TYR A 24 0.90 -4.66 8.16
CA TYR A 24 -0.45 -4.34 8.59
C TYR A 24 -1.37 -5.54 8.37
N THR A 25 -2.17 -5.87 9.37
CA THR A 25 -3.23 -6.87 9.22
C THR A 25 -4.57 -6.16 9.12
N ILE A 26 -5.21 -6.33 7.98
CA ILE A 26 -6.46 -5.70 7.60
C ILE A 26 -7.54 -6.80 7.62
N PRO A 27 -8.65 -6.63 8.33
CA PRO A 27 -9.72 -7.61 8.26
C PRO A 27 -10.39 -7.58 6.88
N GLY A 28 -10.90 -8.74 6.41
CA GLY A 28 -11.36 -8.91 5.02
C GLY A 28 -12.60 -8.08 4.62
N ASP A 29 -13.21 -7.38 5.57
CA ASP A 29 -14.29 -6.43 5.39
C ASP A 29 -13.82 -5.03 4.95
N HIS A 30 -12.53 -4.71 5.14
CA HIS A 30 -11.93 -3.45 4.73
C HIS A 30 -11.36 -3.54 3.30
N SER A 31 -11.59 -2.49 2.50
CA SER A 31 -11.11 -2.40 1.11
C SER A 31 -9.91 -1.47 0.93
N HIS A 32 -9.59 -0.65 1.93
CA HIS A 32 -8.53 0.34 1.90
C HIS A 32 -7.86 0.48 3.27
N LEU A 33 -6.60 0.92 3.26
CA LEU A 33 -5.80 1.24 4.44
C LEU A 33 -4.92 2.43 4.11
N ASP A 34 -4.93 3.45 4.95
CA ASP A 34 -4.01 4.58 4.84
C ASP A 34 -2.69 4.25 5.53
N VAL A 35 -1.60 4.30 4.76
CA VAL A 35 -0.24 4.05 5.25
C VAL A 35 0.46 5.40 5.43
N SER A 36 1.08 5.60 6.60
CA SER A 36 1.71 6.86 6.99
C SER A 36 3.15 6.63 7.47
N GLY A 37 3.92 7.71 7.67
CA GLY A 37 5.33 7.60 8.07
C GLY A 37 6.25 7.08 6.95
N LEU A 38 5.84 7.23 5.69
CA LEU A 38 6.67 6.90 4.53
C LEU A 38 7.61 8.07 4.18
N ILE A 39 8.81 7.75 3.71
CA ILE A 39 9.75 8.69 3.11
C ILE A 39 9.18 9.16 1.78
N THR A 40 9.21 10.47 1.53
CA THR A 40 8.73 11.08 0.29
C THR A 40 9.77 11.00 -0.82
N GLY A 41 9.33 10.82 -2.07
CA GLY A 41 10.22 10.86 -3.24
C GLY A 41 10.97 9.56 -3.52
N ILE A 42 10.52 8.44 -2.94
CA ILE A 42 11.11 7.11 -3.17
C ILE A 42 10.06 6.07 -3.56
N GLY A 43 10.52 4.95 -4.10
CA GLY A 43 9.70 3.80 -4.44
C GLY A 43 9.48 2.86 -3.25
N TYR A 44 8.36 2.16 -3.29
CA TYR A 44 7.92 1.18 -2.31
C TYR A 44 7.40 -0.06 -3.03
N GLU A 45 7.85 -1.23 -2.58
CA GLU A 45 7.21 -2.49 -2.90
C GLU A 45 6.13 -2.78 -1.86
N VAL A 46 4.91 -2.97 -2.35
CA VAL A 46 3.75 -3.31 -1.54
C VAL A 46 3.33 -4.73 -1.87
N ARG A 47 3.35 -5.60 -0.86
CA ARG A 47 2.97 -7.00 -0.96
C ARG A 47 1.73 -7.28 -0.13
N LEU A 48 0.72 -7.87 -0.75
CA LEU A 48 -0.57 -8.17 -0.14
C LEU A 48 -0.80 -9.68 -0.17
N THR A 49 -1.09 -10.27 1.00
CA THR A 49 -1.37 -11.71 1.14
C THR A 49 -2.66 -11.89 1.93
N GLY A 50 -3.65 -12.55 1.34
CA GLY A 50 -4.89 -12.90 2.01
C GLY A 50 -4.77 -14.19 2.82
N VAL A 51 -5.48 -14.28 3.93
CA VAL A 51 -5.67 -15.50 4.72
C VAL A 51 -7.15 -15.86 4.70
N SER A 52 -7.48 -17.06 4.21
CA SER A 52 -8.86 -17.54 4.20
C SER A 52 -9.34 -17.81 5.63
N GLN A 53 -10.65 -17.90 5.82
CA GLN A 53 -11.22 -18.31 7.12
C GLN A 53 -10.73 -19.69 7.57
N SER A 54 -10.31 -20.56 6.63
CA SER A 54 -9.73 -21.87 6.91
C SER A 54 -8.21 -21.82 7.17
N GLY A 55 -7.60 -20.63 7.24
CA GLY A 55 -6.17 -20.45 7.48
C GLY A 55 -5.26 -20.67 6.26
N LEU A 56 -5.81 -20.75 5.05
CA LEU A 56 -5.02 -20.89 3.82
C LEU A 56 -4.55 -19.52 3.32
N PHE A 57 -3.28 -19.43 2.96
CA PHE A 57 -2.71 -18.22 2.38
C PHE A 57 -3.00 -18.13 0.88
N SER A 58 -3.38 -16.93 0.42
CA SER A 58 -3.49 -16.62 -1.01
C SER A 58 -2.12 -16.56 -1.67
N ARG A 59 -2.11 -16.57 -3.00
CA ARG A 59 -0.94 -16.10 -3.74
C ARG A 59 -0.71 -14.62 -3.39
N PRO A 60 0.54 -14.21 -3.13
CA PRO A 60 0.84 -12.82 -2.84
C PRO A 60 0.61 -11.97 -4.09
N LEU A 61 -0.04 -10.83 -3.92
CA LEU A 61 -0.12 -9.78 -4.92
C LEU A 61 0.97 -8.75 -4.61
N THR A 62 1.82 -8.44 -5.58
CA THR A 62 2.87 -7.42 -5.43
C THR A 62 2.59 -6.26 -6.37
N THR A 63 2.87 -5.06 -5.90
CA THR A 63 2.81 -3.83 -6.69
C THR A 63 3.93 -2.88 -6.24
N VAL A 64 4.24 -1.92 -7.09
CA VAL A 64 5.20 -0.87 -6.79
C VAL A 64 4.48 0.47 -6.80
N ALA A 65 4.68 1.26 -5.76
CA ALA A 65 4.15 2.61 -5.63
C ALA A 65 5.29 3.58 -5.31
N ALA A 66 5.18 4.83 -5.72
CA ALA A 66 6.14 5.87 -5.36
C ALA A 66 5.42 6.98 -4.60
N THR A 67 6.03 7.47 -3.52
CA THR A 67 5.52 8.62 -2.78
C THR A 67 5.93 9.89 -3.48
N GLY A 68 4.99 10.83 -3.63
CA GLY A 68 5.29 12.15 -4.15
C GLY A 68 6.21 12.92 -3.21
N ILE A 69 7.03 13.81 -3.76
CA ILE A 69 7.65 14.87 -2.97
C ILE A 69 6.59 15.91 -2.67
N CYS A 70 6.43 16.29 -1.40
CA CYS A 70 5.60 17.43 -1.04
C CYS A 70 6.35 18.72 -1.45
N HIS A 71 6.25 19.09 -2.72
CA HIS A 71 6.75 20.37 -3.21
C HIS A 71 5.66 21.40 -2.94
N ARG A 72 5.83 22.25 -1.92
CA ARG A 72 4.80 23.20 -1.47
C ARG A 72 4.41 24.28 -2.50
N LEU A 73 4.84 24.24 -3.76
CA LEU A 73 4.35 25.17 -4.79
C LEU A 73 4.34 24.55 -6.20
N PHE A 74 3.18 24.69 -6.86
CA PHE A 74 2.90 24.72 -8.30
C PHE A 74 3.59 23.68 -9.21
N GLY A 75 2.83 22.68 -9.66
CA GLY A 75 3.24 21.83 -10.79
C GLY A 75 2.21 20.76 -11.12
N VAL A 76 1.41 20.99 -12.15
CA VAL A 76 0.54 19.98 -12.76
C VAL A 76 1.41 18.86 -13.31
N PHE A 77 1.24 17.63 -12.81
CA PHE A 77 1.72 16.43 -13.49
C PHE A 77 0.60 15.41 -13.58
N GLY A 78 0.04 15.29 -14.78
CA GLY A 78 -0.83 14.19 -15.16
C GLY A 78 0.01 12.97 -15.48
N PHE A 79 -0.17 11.89 -14.72
CA PHE A 79 0.04 10.53 -15.20
C PHE A 79 -1.06 9.63 -14.64
N ASN A 80 -1.61 8.84 -15.56
CA ASN A 80 -2.73 7.92 -15.37
C ASN A 80 -2.29 6.75 -14.45
N VAL A 81 -2.43 6.91 -13.13
CA VAL A 81 -2.48 5.77 -12.21
C VAL A 81 -3.57 6.05 -11.18
N ILE A 82 -4.52 5.14 -11.16
CA ILE A 82 -5.75 5.17 -10.38
C ILE A 82 -5.42 5.28 -8.89
N MET A 83 -6.00 6.29 -8.24
CA MET A 83 -6.23 6.41 -6.80
C MET A 83 -4.98 6.42 -5.90
N VAL A 84 -4.21 7.52 -5.92
CA VAL A 84 -3.56 8.01 -4.70
C VAL A 84 -4.37 9.23 -4.27
N GLN A 85 -5.29 8.98 -3.33
CA GLN A 85 -6.19 9.98 -2.79
C GLN A 85 -5.38 11.21 -2.36
N LEU A 86 -5.68 12.28 -3.07
CA LEU A 86 -5.51 13.67 -2.70
C LEU A 86 -5.76 13.88 -1.20
N TRP A 87 -4.70 13.80 -0.39
CA TRP A 87 -4.70 14.28 0.99
C TRP A 87 -3.58 15.32 1.14
N CYS A 88 -3.85 16.48 0.56
CA CYS A 88 -3.32 17.74 1.04
C CYS A 88 -4.53 18.70 1.08
N ILE A 89 -5.26 18.69 2.20
CA ILE A 89 -6.11 19.79 2.66
C ILE A 89 -5.48 20.27 3.96
#